data_AF-A0A2E8RYP3-F1
#
_entry.id   AF-A0A2E8RYP3-F1
#
_cell.length_a   1.000
_cell.length_b   1.000
_cell.length_c   1.000
_cell.angle_alpha   90.00
_cell.angle_beta   90.00
_cell.angle_gamma   90.00
#
_symmetry.space_group_name_H-M   'P 1'
#
loop_
_entity.id
_entity.type
_entity.pdbx_description
1 polymer ?
#
loop_
_entity_poly.entity_id
_entity_poly.type
_entity_poly.pdbx_seq_one_letter_code
_entity_poly.pdbx_strand_id
1 'polypeptide(L)'
;MVDVWRSRNHRLVALLFVLLIGLSSCDAGPPPVEFSVRSTVNDSPVADAQLIFRKATNRKKAITAYSDATGAVSVALGGGAYEVEIYAPGYWTTGDLVGPVLTVDAAEEFPATVRLAPTAGAGGMGWIDVTVLDTADRTIGDVVVVAVGEDVFGQGIRTVYGRSDGAGVSRIPNLTAGSYTLEAYGIGVGTRVIPSVNVVSGQGVSATIRVGSNQLGSIHGTTGTGPANAVSRTFTLREPRTGATVKRMELSPNDAEFLFQDVAIGSYHLHVESSDGAFVASAHEQAMYGGLNIQVNVGDSPLFEVPLAPAVSLTEPVNGVLTNLQPELIWSTVSEADFYVVEVKSAANEVVYGGFADDGTARLEIPQGVTSIAYGDLSHAAVATEYIPAKYLAEGQRYGWRVYACVYDTAESRGYRAVAVSPFLAGSFQAGGLP
;
A
#
# COMPACT_ATOMS: atom_id res chain seq x y z
N MET A 1 -60.51 -22.34 -43.72
CA MET A 1 -60.36 -20.94 -43.25
C MET A 1 -60.04 -20.79 -41.76
N VAL A 2 -60.09 -21.86 -40.95
CA VAL A 2 -59.81 -21.79 -39.50
C VAL A 2 -58.32 -21.96 -39.16
N ASP A 3 -57.52 -22.59 -40.02
CA ASP A 3 -56.10 -22.88 -39.73
C ASP A 3 -55.12 -21.73 -40.01
N VAL A 4 -55.52 -20.70 -40.76
CA VAL A 4 -54.65 -19.54 -41.05
C VAL A 4 -54.63 -18.55 -39.87
N TRP A 5 -55.59 -18.63 -38.95
CA TRP A 5 -55.69 -17.72 -37.81
C TRP A 5 -54.85 -18.16 -36.60
N ARG A 6 -54.47 -19.45 -36.48
CA ARG A 6 -53.61 -19.93 -35.38
C ARG A 6 -52.13 -19.61 -35.55
N SER A 7 -51.60 -19.56 -36.77
CA SER A 7 -50.16 -19.37 -36.97
C SER A 7 -49.67 -17.92 -36.82
N ARG A 8 -50.57 -16.93 -37.00
CA ARG A 8 -50.23 -15.50 -36.83
C ARG A 8 -50.12 -15.08 -35.36
N ASN A 9 -50.91 -15.67 -34.46
CA ASN A 9 -50.85 -15.34 -33.03
C ASN A 9 -49.62 -15.92 -32.33
N HIS A 10 -49.11 -17.09 -32.76
CA HIS A 10 -47.90 -17.67 -32.15
C HIS A 10 -46.62 -16.90 -32.45
N ARG A 11 -46.50 -16.28 -33.64
CA ARG A 11 -45.35 -15.44 -33.98
C ARG A 11 -45.35 -14.12 -33.21
N LEU A 12 -46.52 -13.53 -32.98
CA LEU A 12 -46.64 -12.31 -32.19
C LEU A 12 -46.32 -12.55 -30.71
N VAL A 13 -46.80 -13.67 -30.14
CA VAL A 13 -46.51 -14.05 -28.75
C VAL A 13 -45.03 -14.40 -28.55
N ALA A 14 -44.41 -15.12 -29.50
CA ALA A 14 -42.98 -15.42 -29.43
C ALA A 14 -42.10 -14.16 -29.53
N LEU A 15 -42.48 -13.20 -30.39
CA LEU A 15 -41.77 -11.92 -30.50
C LEU A 15 -41.93 -11.10 -29.21
N LEU A 16 -43.13 -11.09 -28.60
CA LEU A 16 -43.37 -10.43 -27.32
C LEU A 16 -42.56 -11.08 -26.18
N PHE A 17 -42.44 -12.41 -26.18
CA PHE A 17 -41.68 -13.15 -25.16
C PHE A 17 -40.17 -12.90 -25.28
N VAL A 18 -39.63 -12.82 -26.50
CA VAL A 18 -38.21 -12.45 -26.73
C VAL A 18 -37.96 -10.98 -26.37
N LEU A 19 -38.93 -10.08 -26.62
CA LEU A 19 -38.83 -8.68 -26.19
C LEU A 19 -38.92 -8.54 -24.66
N LEU A 20 -39.75 -9.35 -23.99
CA LEU A 20 -39.87 -9.40 -22.53
C LEU A 20 -38.63 -9.98 -21.85
N ILE A 21 -37.99 -10.99 -22.42
CA ILE A 21 -36.70 -11.54 -21.94
C ILE A 21 -35.55 -10.55 -22.21
N GLY A 22 -35.60 -9.81 -23.32
CA GLY A 22 -34.64 -8.77 -23.64
C GLY A 22 -34.73 -7.53 -22.75
N LEU A 23 -35.91 -7.25 -22.18
CA LEU A 23 -36.13 -6.14 -21.24
C LEU A 23 -35.95 -6.55 -19.76
N SER A 24 -36.02 -7.85 -19.44
CA SER A 24 -35.84 -8.36 -18.07
C SER A 24 -34.37 -8.63 -17.69
N SER A 25 -33.42 -8.28 -18.56
CA SER A 25 -31.97 -8.48 -18.34
C SER A 25 -31.18 -7.17 -18.32
N CYS A 26 -31.84 -6.04 -18.06
CA CYS A 26 -31.14 -4.90 -17.46
C CYS A 26 -30.74 -5.32 -16.04
N ASP A 27 -29.63 -6.05 -15.93
CA ASP A 27 -28.90 -6.19 -14.66
C ASP A 27 -28.63 -4.77 -14.19
N ALA A 28 -29.46 -4.29 -13.25
CA ALA A 28 -29.15 -3.11 -12.49
C ALA A 28 -27.80 -3.42 -11.85
N GLY A 29 -26.76 -2.70 -12.28
CA GLY A 29 -25.42 -2.88 -11.75
C GLY A 29 -25.44 -2.83 -10.22
N PRO A 30 -24.39 -3.33 -9.55
CA PRO A 30 -24.34 -3.30 -8.09
C PRO A 30 -24.61 -1.88 -7.58
N PRO A 31 -25.40 -1.73 -6.51
CA PRO A 31 -25.68 -0.42 -5.95
C PRO A 31 -24.35 0.28 -5.59
N PRO A 32 -24.28 1.61 -5.70
CA PRO A 32 -23.08 2.33 -5.33
C PRO A 32 -22.82 2.17 -3.82
N VAL A 33 -21.56 1.93 -3.49
CA VAL A 33 -21.04 2.00 -2.12
C VAL A 33 -20.72 3.47 -1.85
N GLU A 34 -21.25 3.99 -0.75
CA GLU A 34 -21.01 5.36 -0.28
C GLU A 34 -20.02 5.35 0.89
N PHE A 35 -19.12 6.34 0.92
CA PHE A 35 -18.20 6.56 2.03
C PHE A 35 -17.94 8.05 2.21
N SER A 36 -17.44 8.43 3.39
CA SER A 36 -17.02 9.81 3.64
C SER A 36 -15.56 9.88 4.07
N VAL A 37 -14.84 10.87 3.56
CA VAL A 37 -13.46 11.17 3.94
C VAL A 37 -13.47 12.40 4.84
N ARG A 38 -12.95 12.25 6.05
CA ARG A 38 -12.98 13.30 7.08
C ARG A 38 -11.62 13.51 7.73
N SER A 39 -11.41 14.69 8.31
CA SER A 39 -10.23 15.01 9.10
C SER A 39 -10.28 14.37 10.49
N THR A 40 -9.15 13.86 11.00
CA THR A 40 -9.08 13.37 12.39
C THR A 40 -9.15 14.48 13.44
N VAL A 41 -8.82 15.73 13.08
CA VAL A 41 -8.69 16.82 14.07
C VAL A 41 -10.03 17.43 14.44
N ASN A 42 -10.92 17.61 13.46
CA ASN A 42 -12.16 18.37 13.62
C ASN A 42 -13.36 17.74 12.91
N ASP A 43 -13.21 16.51 12.39
CA ASP A 43 -14.24 15.81 11.63
C ASP A 43 -14.76 16.55 10.38
N SER A 44 -14.00 17.55 9.89
CA SER A 44 -14.39 18.30 8.70
C SER A 44 -14.29 17.42 7.46
N PRO A 45 -15.17 17.62 6.46
CA PRO A 45 -15.08 16.90 5.20
C PRO A 45 -13.76 17.20 4.49
N VAL A 46 -13.18 16.17 3.85
CA VAL A 46 -11.99 16.28 3.02
C VAL A 46 -12.42 16.16 1.57
N ALA A 47 -12.46 17.29 0.87
CA ALA A 47 -12.80 17.35 -0.55
C ALA A 47 -11.61 16.98 -1.44
N ASP A 48 -11.92 16.55 -2.67
CA ASP A 48 -10.96 16.22 -3.73
C ASP A 48 -9.90 15.16 -3.35
N ALA A 49 -10.17 14.35 -2.32
CA ALA A 49 -9.36 13.20 -1.99
C ALA A 49 -9.50 12.18 -3.12
N GLN A 50 -8.39 11.68 -3.66
CA GLN A 50 -8.36 10.60 -4.63
C GLN A 50 -8.32 9.26 -3.88
N LEU A 51 -9.29 8.39 -4.16
CA LEU A 51 -9.38 7.04 -3.61
C LEU A 51 -9.12 6.04 -4.73
N ILE A 52 -8.15 5.13 -4.52
CA ILE A 52 -7.84 4.05 -5.44
C ILE A 52 -8.25 2.74 -4.78
N PHE A 53 -9.28 2.09 -5.34
CA PHE A 53 -9.78 0.80 -4.87
C PHE A 53 -9.06 -0.33 -5.58
N ARG A 54 -8.53 -1.28 -4.82
CA ARG A 54 -7.87 -2.48 -5.33
C ARG A 54 -8.51 -3.70 -4.72
N LYS A 55 -8.79 -4.75 -5.48
CA LYS A 55 -9.32 -5.99 -4.88
C LYS A 55 -8.29 -6.57 -3.93
N ALA A 56 -8.62 -6.82 -2.66
CA ALA A 56 -7.67 -7.33 -1.67
C ALA A 56 -7.07 -8.70 -2.08
N THR A 57 -7.82 -9.51 -2.84
CA THR A 57 -7.38 -10.84 -3.28
C THR A 57 -6.22 -10.83 -4.27
N ASN A 58 -6.11 -9.80 -5.12
CA ASN A 58 -5.08 -9.75 -6.17
C ASN A 58 -4.44 -8.36 -6.35
N ARG A 59 -4.81 -7.41 -5.47
CA ARG A 59 -4.47 -5.98 -5.48
C ARG A 59 -4.63 -5.28 -6.85
N LYS A 60 -5.39 -5.86 -7.79
CA LYS A 60 -5.67 -5.22 -9.08
C LYS A 60 -6.57 -4.02 -8.85
N LYS A 61 -6.20 -2.90 -9.47
CA LYS A 61 -7.01 -1.69 -9.47
C LYS A 61 -8.40 -2.00 -10.02
N ALA A 62 -9.41 -1.72 -9.22
CA ALA A 62 -10.80 -1.81 -9.60
C ALA A 62 -11.28 -0.48 -10.19
N ILE A 63 -11.12 0.61 -9.43
CA ILE A 63 -11.64 1.93 -9.79
C ILE A 63 -10.90 3.04 -9.02
N THR A 64 -10.94 4.25 -9.58
CA THR A 64 -10.54 5.48 -8.89
C THR A 64 -11.77 6.36 -8.72
N ALA A 65 -11.94 6.95 -7.54
CA ALA A 65 -12.99 7.89 -7.23
C ALA A 65 -12.42 9.13 -6.52
N TYR A 66 -13.20 10.20 -6.45
CA TYR A 66 -12.83 11.43 -5.77
C TYR A 66 -13.92 11.83 -4.78
N SER A 67 -13.52 12.39 -3.64
CA SER A 67 -14.48 12.95 -2.68
C SER A 67 -14.99 14.31 -3.14
N ASP A 68 -16.27 14.55 -2.93
CA ASP A 68 -16.91 15.83 -3.23
C ASP A 68 -16.66 16.88 -2.13
N ALA A 69 -17.28 18.05 -2.26
CA ALA A 69 -17.16 19.16 -1.30
C ALA A 69 -17.63 18.79 0.13
N THR A 70 -18.46 17.76 0.26
CA THR A 70 -18.94 17.22 1.56
C THR A 70 -18.08 16.05 2.05
N GLY A 71 -16.99 15.74 1.36
CA GLY A 71 -16.15 14.59 1.63
C GLY A 71 -16.79 13.27 1.24
N ALA A 72 -17.98 13.27 0.63
CA ALA A 72 -18.68 12.08 0.23
C ALA A 72 -18.09 11.52 -1.07
N VAL A 73 -18.08 10.21 -1.19
CA VAL A 73 -17.67 9.51 -2.41
C VAL A 73 -18.68 8.40 -2.67
N SER A 74 -19.05 8.21 -3.93
CA SER A 74 -19.98 7.18 -4.37
C SER A 74 -19.35 6.37 -5.49
N VAL A 75 -19.27 5.05 -5.36
CA VAL A 75 -18.62 4.18 -6.34
C VAL A 75 -19.37 2.87 -6.51
N ALA A 76 -19.52 2.39 -7.74
CA ALA A 76 -20.06 1.04 -7.98
C ALA A 76 -18.92 0.00 -7.89
N LEU A 77 -18.92 -0.81 -6.83
CA LEU A 77 -17.98 -1.91 -6.64
C LEU A 77 -18.73 -3.25 -6.71
N GLY A 78 -18.12 -4.25 -7.36
CA GLY A 78 -18.62 -5.62 -7.25
C GLY A 78 -18.35 -6.19 -5.86
N GLY A 79 -19.11 -7.19 -5.43
CA GLY A 79 -18.88 -7.85 -4.14
C GLY A 79 -17.45 -8.38 -3.96
N GLY A 80 -16.89 -8.23 -2.76
CA GLY A 80 -15.56 -8.68 -2.40
C GLY A 80 -14.80 -7.73 -1.47
N ALA A 81 -13.60 -8.13 -1.05
CA ALA A 81 -12.70 -7.30 -0.25
C ALA A 81 -11.82 -6.40 -1.14
N TYR A 82 -11.60 -5.16 -0.71
CA TYR A 82 -10.82 -4.13 -1.38
C TYR A 82 -9.88 -3.42 -0.41
N GLU A 83 -8.65 -3.17 -0.84
CA GLU A 83 -7.75 -2.21 -0.20
C GLU A 83 -7.98 -0.83 -0.82
N VAL A 84 -7.93 0.23 0.00
CA VAL A 84 -8.08 1.61 -0.46
C VAL A 84 -6.83 2.42 -0.17
N GLU A 85 -6.22 2.96 -1.22
CA GLU A 85 -5.22 4.01 -1.08
C GLU A 85 -5.91 5.36 -1.19
N ILE A 86 -5.63 6.26 -0.24
CA ILE A 86 -6.23 7.60 -0.22
C ILE A 86 -5.14 8.66 -0.29
N TYR A 87 -5.29 9.57 -1.25
CA TYR A 87 -4.42 10.71 -1.48
C TYR A 87 -5.23 12.00 -1.35
N ALA A 88 -4.94 12.82 -0.35
CA ALA A 88 -5.62 14.09 -0.14
C ALA A 88 -4.64 15.22 0.16
N PRO A 89 -4.73 16.37 -0.53
CA PRO A 89 -3.94 17.56 -0.20
C PRO A 89 -4.21 18.04 1.23
N GLY A 90 -3.15 18.31 1.99
CA GLY A 90 -3.20 18.64 3.41
C GLY A 90 -3.10 17.44 4.36
N TYR A 91 -3.08 16.20 3.87
CA TYR A 91 -3.21 15.00 4.72
C TYR A 91 -2.16 13.94 4.43
N TRP A 92 -1.76 13.18 5.46
CA TRP A 92 -0.90 12.02 5.30
C TRP A 92 -1.54 10.97 4.41
N THR A 93 -0.79 10.49 3.42
CA THR A 93 -1.16 9.33 2.61
C THR A 93 -1.08 8.07 3.47
N THR A 94 -1.98 7.12 3.26
CA THR A 94 -1.95 5.82 3.94
C THR A 94 -0.85 4.87 3.41
N GLY A 95 0.22 5.38 2.82
CA GLY A 95 1.12 4.65 1.91
C GLY A 95 1.79 3.40 2.48
N ASP A 96 2.16 3.40 3.77
CA ASP A 96 2.83 2.26 4.42
C ASP A 96 1.92 1.48 5.38
N LEU A 97 0.87 2.11 5.88
CA LEU A 97 -0.15 1.44 6.68
C LEU A 97 -1.17 0.88 5.70
N VAL A 98 -1.14 -0.43 5.46
CA VAL A 98 -2.15 -1.16 4.65
C VAL A 98 -3.47 -0.40 4.71
N GLY A 99 -3.94 0.13 3.57
CA GLY A 99 -5.17 0.92 3.51
C GLY A 99 -6.32 0.19 4.22
N PRO A 100 -7.38 0.88 4.68
CA PRO A 100 -8.52 0.16 5.25
C PRO A 100 -8.97 -0.92 4.26
N VAL A 101 -9.04 -2.16 4.73
CA VAL A 101 -9.61 -3.26 3.94
C VAL A 101 -11.12 -3.11 4.03
N LEU A 102 -11.73 -2.69 2.93
CA LEU A 102 -13.17 -2.60 2.75
C LEU A 102 -13.71 -3.94 2.25
N THR A 103 -14.59 -4.58 3.01
CA THR A 103 -15.36 -5.72 2.50
C THR A 103 -16.70 -5.21 2.01
N VAL A 104 -16.93 -5.29 0.70
CA VAL A 104 -18.21 -4.96 0.07
C VAL A 104 -19.03 -6.24 -0.01
N ASP A 105 -20.01 -6.39 0.88
CA ASP A 105 -21.05 -7.41 0.77
C ASP A 105 -22.31 -6.78 0.16
N ALA A 106 -23.06 -7.55 -0.64
CA ALA A 106 -24.18 -7.07 -1.45
C ALA A 106 -25.41 -6.60 -0.65
N ALA A 107 -25.36 -6.65 0.70
CA ALA A 107 -26.51 -6.47 1.57
C ALA A 107 -26.29 -5.52 2.76
N GLU A 108 -25.10 -4.95 2.96
CA GLU A 108 -24.84 -4.07 4.12
C GLU A 108 -24.71 -2.59 3.73
N GLU A 109 -25.48 -1.73 4.42
CA GLU A 109 -25.21 -0.29 4.49
C GLU A 109 -23.87 -0.08 5.19
N PHE A 110 -22.93 0.56 4.51
CA PHE A 110 -21.55 0.68 4.97
C PHE A 110 -21.27 2.11 5.45
N PRO A 111 -21.30 2.42 6.76
CA PRO A 111 -20.89 3.73 7.25
C PRO A 111 -19.36 3.76 7.46
N ALA A 112 -18.56 3.68 6.40
CA ALA A 112 -17.13 3.96 6.53
C ALA A 112 -16.83 5.43 6.31
N THR A 113 -16.77 6.14 7.43
CA THR A 113 -16.01 7.37 7.50
C THR A 113 -14.53 7.01 7.61
N VAL A 114 -13.74 7.29 6.57
CA VAL A 114 -12.29 7.21 6.66
C VAL A 114 -11.74 8.53 7.17
N ARG A 115 -10.99 8.46 8.27
CA ARG A 115 -10.38 9.64 8.89
C ARG A 115 -8.93 9.78 8.48
N LEU A 116 -8.56 10.94 7.95
CA LEU A 116 -7.20 11.27 7.55
C LEU A 116 -6.56 12.24 8.54
N ALA A 117 -5.32 11.96 8.92
CA ALA A 117 -4.53 12.86 9.75
C ALA A 117 -3.96 14.00 8.90
N PRO A 118 -4.18 15.28 9.24
CA PRO A 118 -3.57 16.37 8.52
C PRO A 118 -2.05 16.34 8.69
N THR A 119 -1.32 16.74 7.64
CA THR A 119 0.13 16.91 7.71
C THR A 119 0.44 18.16 8.55
N ALA A 120 1.39 18.06 9.47
CA ALA A 120 1.83 19.23 10.24
C ALA A 120 2.32 20.32 9.27
N GLY A 121 1.77 21.54 9.39
CA GLY A 121 2.06 22.63 8.46
C GLY A 121 1.29 22.59 7.13
N ALA A 122 0.19 21.83 7.04
CA ALA A 122 -0.62 21.70 5.82
C ALA A 122 -1.19 23.01 5.23
N GLY A 123 -1.15 24.11 5.97
CA GLY A 123 -1.50 25.44 5.46
C GLY A 123 -0.58 25.81 4.30
N GLY A 124 -1.09 25.73 3.07
CA GLY A 124 -0.36 26.15 1.88
C GLY A 124 0.49 25.07 1.20
N MET A 125 0.15 23.79 1.29
CA MET A 125 0.73 22.79 0.36
C MET A 125 0.11 22.92 -1.03
N GLY A 126 0.92 22.75 -2.07
CA GLY A 126 0.48 22.66 -3.47
C GLY A 126 0.41 21.21 -3.95
N TRP A 127 0.09 21.03 -5.22
CA TRP A 127 0.06 19.72 -5.88
C TRP A 127 0.52 19.82 -7.33
N ILE A 128 0.91 18.68 -7.91
CA ILE A 128 1.22 18.57 -9.34
C ILE A 128 0.23 17.61 -9.99
N ASP A 129 -0.48 18.08 -11.01
CA ASP A 129 -1.27 17.26 -11.92
C ASP A 129 -0.39 16.86 -13.11
N VAL A 130 -0.10 15.58 -13.26
CA VAL A 130 0.81 15.02 -14.27
C VAL A 130 0.03 14.24 -15.30
N THR A 131 0.20 14.60 -16.58
CA THR A 131 -0.22 13.75 -17.70
C THR A 131 0.96 12.92 -18.19
N VAL A 132 0.82 11.60 -18.22
CA VAL A 132 1.82 10.66 -18.72
C VAL A 132 1.46 10.24 -20.14
N LEU A 133 2.35 10.53 -21.08
CA LEU A 133 2.22 10.24 -22.50
C LEU A 133 3.37 9.35 -22.98
N ASP A 134 3.16 8.58 -24.05
CA ASP A 134 4.26 7.93 -24.77
C ASP A 134 4.94 8.89 -25.79
N THR A 135 5.92 8.36 -26.54
CA THR A 135 6.60 9.11 -27.61
C THR A 135 5.69 9.44 -28.80
N ALA A 136 4.50 8.84 -28.88
CA ALA A 136 3.50 9.06 -29.91
C ALA A 136 2.28 9.82 -29.38
N ASP A 137 2.41 10.54 -28.26
CA ASP A 137 1.34 11.38 -27.68
C ASP A 137 0.14 10.63 -27.12
N ARG A 138 0.24 9.31 -26.91
CA ARG A 138 -0.85 8.52 -26.32
C ARG A 138 -0.71 8.47 -24.81
N THR A 139 -1.81 8.56 -24.08
CA THR A 139 -1.81 8.50 -22.62
C THR A 139 -1.46 7.10 -22.10
N ILE A 140 -0.73 7.05 -20.99
CA ILE A 140 -0.30 5.78 -20.35
C ILE A 140 -0.75 5.75 -18.89
N GLY A 141 -1.58 4.76 -18.56
CA GLY A 141 -2.05 4.52 -17.20
C GLY A 141 -1.15 3.61 -16.37
N ASP A 142 -1.42 3.55 -15.07
CA ASP A 142 -0.72 2.73 -14.06
C ASP A 142 0.79 3.00 -13.98
N VAL A 143 1.19 4.25 -14.22
CA VAL A 143 2.56 4.74 -14.06
C VAL A 143 2.69 5.41 -12.70
N VAL A 144 3.68 5.01 -11.92
CA VAL A 144 4.07 5.70 -10.68
C VAL A 144 4.88 6.93 -11.05
N VAL A 145 4.45 8.11 -10.62
CA VAL A 145 5.18 9.36 -10.82
C VAL A 145 5.68 9.86 -9.47
N VAL A 146 7.00 9.99 -9.32
CA VAL A 146 7.68 10.45 -8.12
C VAL A 146 8.11 11.90 -8.32
N ALA A 147 7.73 12.77 -7.39
CA ALA A 147 8.26 14.12 -7.27
C ALA A 147 9.38 14.14 -6.23
N VAL A 148 10.56 14.58 -6.64
CA VAL A 148 11.78 14.65 -5.84
C VAL A 148 12.14 16.13 -5.67
N GLY A 149 11.95 16.66 -4.46
CA GLY A 149 12.23 18.05 -4.13
C GLY A 149 13.50 18.21 -3.29
N GLU A 150 14.16 19.36 -3.44
CA GLU A 150 15.08 19.82 -2.42
C GLU A 150 14.30 20.27 -1.19
N ASP A 151 14.89 20.00 -0.04
CA ASP A 151 14.27 20.20 1.24
C ASP A 151 14.22 21.67 1.64
N VAL A 152 13.04 22.15 2.03
CA VAL A 152 12.84 23.53 2.52
C VAL A 152 13.05 23.62 4.05
N PHE A 153 13.20 22.49 4.76
CA PHE A 153 13.19 22.45 6.24
C PHE A 153 14.38 21.73 6.93
N GLY A 154 15.40 21.28 6.20
CA GLY A 154 16.62 20.66 6.78
C GLY A 154 16.48 19.22 7.30
N GLN A 155 15.42 18.49 6.94
CA GLN A 155 15.15 17.07 7.21
C GLN A 155 15.45 16.09 6.04
N GLY A 156 16.04 16.52 4.93
CA GLY A 156 16.44 15.67 3.80
C GLY A 156 15.47 15.63 2.62
N ILE A 157 15.82 14.86 1.58
CA ILE A 157 15.10 14.77 0.30
C ILE A 157 13.63 14.40 0.54
N ARG A 158 12.70 15.25 0.07
CA ARG A 158 11.26 14.94 0.09
C ARG A 158 10.88 14.24 -1.20
N THR A 159 10.41 13.00 -1.08
CA THR A 159 9.82 12.24 -2.17
C THR A 159 8.35 11.97 -1.89
N VAL A 160 7.49 12.41 -2.79
CA VAL A 160 6.05 12.09 -2.80
C VAL A 160 5.71 11.53 -4.16
N TYR A 161 4.74 10.62 -4.24
CA TYR A 161 4.34 10.04 -5.51
C TYR A 161 2.83 10.13 -5.73
N GLY A 162 2.46 10.01 -7.00
CA GLY A 162 1.11 9.73 -7.46
C GLY A 162 1.15 8.54 -8.42
N ARG A 163 -0.02 8.00 -8.74
CA ARG A 163 -0.17 6.97 -9.78
C ARG A 163 -1.10 7.45 -10.88
N SER A 164 -0.76 7.21 -12.14
CA SER A 164 -1.62 7.60 -13.26
C SER A 164 -2.83 6.68 -13.39
N ASP A 165 -3.98 7.27 -13.71
CA ASP A 165 -5.21 6.55 -14.00
C ASP A 165 -5.24 5.97 -15.43
N GLY A 166 -6.36 5.36 -15.84
CA GLY A 166 -6.47 4.81 -17.20
C GLY A 166 -6.40 5.86 -18.32
N ALA A 167 -6.59 7.14 -17.98
CA ALA A 167 -6.43 8.27 -18.90
C ALA A 167 -5.01 8.86 -18.85
N GLY A 168 -4.09 8.25 -18.09
CA GLY A 168 -2.72 8.69 -17.92
C GLY A 168 -2.56 9.94 -17.06
N VAL A 169 -3.56 10.29 -16.24
CA VAL A 169 -3.52 11.44 -15.35
C VAL A 169 -3.18 10.99 -13.93
N SER A 170 -2.20 11.65 -13.31
CA SER A 170 -1.80 11.43 -11.93
C SER A 170 -1.81 12.74 -11.16
N ARG A 171 -2.13 12.70 -9.86
CA ARG A 171 -2.00 13.84 -8.95
C ARG A 171 -1.01 13.50 -7.85
N ILE A 172 -0.04 14.38 -7.62
CA ILE A 172 0.94 14.30 -6.54
C ILE A 172 0.60 15.40 -5.52
N PRO A 173 -0.06 15.06 -4.39
CA PRO A 173 -0.48 16.04 -3.39
C PRO A 173 0.66 16.38 -2.41
N ASN A 174 0.39 17.33 -1.50
CA ASN A 174 1.21 17.60 -0.30
C ASN A 174 2.64 18.09 -0.60
N LEU A 175 2.81 18.83 -1.68
CA LEU A 175 4.09 19.37 -2.06
C LEU A 175 4.25 20.76 -1.44
N THR A 176 5.31 20.99 -0.69
CA THR A 176 5.66 22.34 -0.23
C THR A 176 6.05 23.20 -1.42
N ALA A 177 5.87 24.52 -1.33
CA ALA A 177 6.32 25.42 -2.38
C ALA A 177 7.82 25.25 -2.63
N GLY A 178 8.23 25.10 -3.88
CA GLY A 178 9.61 24.74 -4.24
C GLY A 178 9.72 24.13 -5.63
N SER A 179 10.94 23.79 -6.03
CA SER A 179 11.20 23.11 -7.30
C SER A 179 11.33 21.60 -7.08
N TYR A 180 10.71 20.83 -7.97
CA TYR A 180 10.70 19.37 -7.94
C TYR A 180 11.19 18.80 -9.26
N THR A 181 11.92 17.71 -9.19
CA THR A 181 12.17 16.84 -10.33
C THR A 181 11.10 15.77 -10.39
N LEU A 182 10.52 15.52 -11.57
CA LEU A 182 9.55 14.43 -11.74
C LEU A 182 10.20 13.23 -12.42
N GLU A 183 9.96 12.06 -11.87
CA GLU A 183 10.44 10.78 -12.38
C GLU A 183 9.26 9.82 -12.56
N ALA A 184 9.22 9.10 -13.67
CA ALA A 184 8.13 8.16 -13.97
C ALA A 184 8.64 6.71 -14.04
N TYR A 185 7.89 5.80 -13.40
CA TYR A 185 8.17 4.38 -13.29
C TYR A 185 6.94 3.56 -13.69
N GLY A 186 7.10 2.65 -14.64
CA GLY A 186 6.01 1.77 -15.08
C GLY A 186 6.51 0.62 -15.94
N ILE A 187 5.61 -0.29 -16.28
CA ILE A 187 5.91 -1.41 -17.19
C ILE A 187 5.85 -0.91 -18.63
N GLY A 188 6.86 -1.27 -19.45
CA GLY A 188 6.95 -0.81 -20.84
C GLY A 188 7.32 0.67 -20.96
N VAL A 189 7.62 1.31 -19.84
CA VAL A 189 7.86 2.73 -19.68
C VAL A 189 9.28 2.92 -19.15
N GLY A 190 10.18 3.41 -20.00
CA GLY A 190 11.54 3.80 -19.58
C GLY A 190 11.50 5.00 -18.65
N THR A 191 12.47 5.07 -17.74
CA THR A 191 12.58 6.14 -16.75
C THR A 191 12.83 7.45 -17.46
N ARG A 192 11.94 8.43 -17.29
CA ARG A 192 12.16 9.79 -17.77
C ARG A 192 12.08 10.79 -16.64
N VAL A 193 13.03 11.72 -16.69
CA VAL A 193 13.17 12.82 -15.75
C VAL A 193 12.67 14.10 -16.43
N ILE A 194 11.72 14.80 -15.80
CA ILE A 194 11.47 16.22 -16.10
C ILE A 194 12.21 17.04 -15.05
N PRO A 195 13.18 17.89 -15.46
CA PRO A 195 13.81 18.80 -14.53
C PRO A 195 12.86 19.94 -14.16
N SER A 196 12.76 20.22 -12.86
CA SER A 196 12.24 21.46 -12.27
C SER A 196 10.78 21.83 -12.63
N VAL A 197 9.82 21.24 -11.92
CA VAL A 197 8.44 21.71 -11.78
C VAL A 197 8.32 22.54 -10.50
N ASN A 198 7.95 23.82 -10.64
CA ASN A 198 7.82 24.72 -9.50
C ASN A 198 6.41 24.63 -8.92
N VAL A 199 6.30 24.14 -7.68
CA VAL A 199 5.06 24.11 -6.91
C VAL A 199 4.89 25.43 -6.19
N VAL A 200 3.68 25.97 -6.24
CA VAL A 200 3.26 27.14 -5.49
C VAL A 200 2.32 26.72 -4.37
N SER A 201 2.47 27.37 -3.22
CA SER A 201 1.66 27.13 -2.04
C SER A 201 0.16 27.25 -2.33
N GLY A 202 -0.61 26.20 -2.00
CA GLY A 202 -2.06 26.19 -2.16
C GLY A 202 -2.56 26.12 -3.60
N GLN A 203 -1.68 25.86 -4.57
CA GLN A 203 -2.03 25.81 -5.99
C GLN A 203 -1.61 24.51 -6.66
N GLY A 204 -2.40 24.13 -7.67
CA GLY A 204 -2.09 23.05 -8.58
C GLY A 204 -1.25 23.52 -9.75
N VAL A 205 -0.28 22.69 -10.14
CA VAL A 205 0.55 22.92 -11.32
C VAL A 205 0.43 21.74 -12.25
N SER A 206 0.24 21.99 -13.55
CA SER A 206 0.19 20.92 -14.54
C SER A 206 1.57 20.64 -15.13
N ALA A 207 1.89 19.36 -15.29
CA ALA A 207 3.10 18.87 -15.95
C ALA A 207 2.76 17.74 -16.93
N THR A 208 3.63 17.50 -17.90
CA THR A 208 3.45 16.41 -18.88
C THR A 208 4.74 15.63 -19.04
N ILE A 209 4.74 14.35 -18.66
CA ILE A 209 5.87 13.43 -18.82
C ILE A 209 5.66 12.57 -20.06
N ARG A 210 6.66 12.53 -20.94
CA ARG A 210 6.64 11.73 -22.17
C ARG A 210 7.57 10.55 -22.06
N VAL A 211 7.10 9.38 -21.70
CA VAL A 211 7.96 8.20 -21.54
C VAL A 211 8.20 7.47 -22.86
N GLY A 212 9.34 6.78 -22.98
CA GLY A 212 9.69 5.98 -24.15
C GLY A 212 10.15 4.58 -23.75
N SER A 213 10.21 3.64 -24.70
CA SER A 213 10.58 2.24 -24.45
C SER A 213 12.08 1.94 -24.56
N ASN A 214 12.92 2.96 -24.81
CA ASN A 214 14.34 2.79 -25.16
C ASN A 214 15.28 2.52 -23.97
N GLN A 215 14.74 2.25 -22.79
CA GLN A 215 15.50 2.01 -21.56
C GLN A 215 14.78 1.00 -20.65
N LEU A 216 14.49 -0.17 -21.23
CA LEU A 216 13.86 -1.28 -20.53
C LEU A 216 14.86 -2.43 -20.35
N GLY A 217 14.73 -3.12 -19.22
CA GLY A 217 15.41 -4.35 -18.88
C GLY A 217 14.43 -5.39 -18.36
N SER A 218 14.98 -6.51 -17.90
CA SER A 218 14.24 -7.56 -17.23
C SER A 218 14.85 -7.87 -15.86
N ILE A 219 14.08 -8.47 -14.96
CA ILE A 219 14.58 -9.09 -13.74
C ILE A 219 14.17 -10.55 -13.81
N HIS A 220 15.15 -11.45 -13.91
CA HIS A 220 14.95 -12.89 -13.85
C HIS A 220 15.55 -13.41 -12.56
N GLY A 221 14.77 -14.15 -11.78
CA GLY A 221 15.28 -14.75 -10.57
C GLY A 221 14.63 -16.08 -10.24
N THR A 222 15.31 -16.80 -9.36
CA THR A 222 14.82 -18.02 -8.72
C THR A 222 14.54 -17.77 -7.26
N THR A 223 13.64 -18.54 -6.69
CA THR A 223 13.53 -18.63 -5.23
C THR A 223 14.42 -19.75 -4.72
N GLY A 224 15.22 -19.47 -3.69
CA GLY A 224 16.05 -20.49 -3.05
C GLY A 224 15.22 -21.64 -2.45
N THR A 225 15.87 -22.73 -2.07
CA THR A 225 15.23 -23.83 -1.35
C THR A 225 15.01 -23.45 0.11
N GLY A 226 13.75 -23.22 0.52
CA GLY A 226 13.40 -22.91 1.91
C GLY A 226 12.14 -23.64 2.37
N PRO A 227 11.83 -23.62 3.68
CA PRO A 227 10.64 -24.28 4.24
C PRO A 227 9.31 -23.75 3.66
N ALA A 228 9.32 -22.60 3.01
CA ALA A 228 8.17 -21.93 2.40
C ALA A 228 7.78 -22.43 0.99
N ASN A 229 8.26 -23.59 0.53
CA ASN A 229 8.01 -24.10 -0.84
C ASN A 229 6.57 -24.57 -1.11
N ALA A 230 5.66 -24.48 -0.13
CA ALA A 230 4.26 -24.92 -0.29
C ALA A 230 3.24 -23.76 -0.33
N VAL A 231 3.70 -22.50 -0.35
CA VAL A 231 2.82 -21.32 -0.28
C VAL A 231 3.02 -20.45 -1.51
N SER A 232 1.93 -19.90 -2.06
CA SER A 232 2.01 -18.94 -3.17
C SER A 232 2.75 -17.69 -2.70
N ARG A 233 3.49 -17.06 -3.60
CA ARG A 233 4.36 -15.93 -3.29
C ARG A 233 4.02 -14.74 -4.16
N THR A 234 4.07 -13.57 -3.57
CA THR A 234 3.90 -12.30 -4.25
C THR A 234 5.24 -11.60 -4.31
N PHE A 235 5.69 -11.29 -5.52
CA PHE A 235 6.85 -10.46 -5.80
C PHE A 235 6.36 -9.08 -6.18
N THR A 236 6.81 -8.07 -5.45
CA THR A 236 6.44 -6.68 -5.66
C THR A 236 7.70 -5.86 -5.88
N LEU A 237 7.87 -5.31 -7.07
CA LEU A 237 8.91 -4.35 -7.36
C LEU A 237 8.44 -2.97 -6.90
N ARG A 238 9.23 -2.30 -6.06
CA ARG A 238 8.91 -1.01 -5.44
C ARG A 238 9.96 0.04 -5.80
N GLU A 239 9.51 1.29 -5.93
CA GLU A 239 10.41 2.44 -6.05
C GLU A 239 11.09 2.69 -4.69
N PRO A 240 12.43 2.85 -4.65
CA PRO A 240 13.19 2.72 -3.41
C PRO A 240 12.99 3.89 -2.43
N ARG A 241 12.62 5.09 -2.91
CA ARG A 241 12.47 6.28 -2.06
C ARG A 241 11.07 6.40 -1.46
N THR A 242 10.07 5.92 -2.19
CA THR A 242 8.64 6.09 -1.86
C THR A 242 7.96 4.80 -1.45
N GLY A 243 8.58 3.64 -1.69
CA GLY A 243 7.96 2.32 -1.48
C GLY A 243 6.83 2.01 -2.48
N ALA A 244 6.56 2.92 -3.43
CA ALA A 244 5.45 2.79 -4.36
C ALA A 244 5.60 1.53 -5.23
N THR A 245 4.56 0.71 -5.30
CA THR A 245 4.58 -0.51 -6.12
C THR A 245 4.66 -0.19 -7.61
N VAL A 246 5.74 -0.56 -8.28
CA VAL A 246 5.91 -0.40 -9.73
C VAL A 246 5.30 -1.58 -10.48
N LYS A 247 5.56 -2.80 -10.02
CA LYS A 247 5.06 -4.03 -10.64
C LYS A 247 4.82 -5.10 -9.58
N ARG A 248 3.84 -5.96 -9.81
CA ARG A 248 3.55 -7.12 -8.95
C ARG A 248 3.41 -8.37 -9.80
N MET A 249 3.87 -9.49 -9.27
CA MET A 249 3.73 -10.83 -9.82
C MET A 249 3.35 -11.78 -8.70
N GLU A 250 2.47 -12.73 -9.00
CA GLU A 250 2.16 -13.84 -8.11
C GLU A 250 2.73 -15.11 -8.73
N LEU A 251 3.44 -15.89 -7.92
CA LEU A 251 3.97 -17.19 -8.24
C LEU A 251 3.19 -18.26 -7.49
N SER A 252 2.86 -19.33 -8.20
CA SER A 252 2.26 -20.51 -7.59
C SER A 252 3.30 -21.20 -6.69
N PRO A 253 2.87 -22.05 -5.74
CA PRO A 253 3.81 -22.75 -4.83
C PRO A 253 4.89 -23.56 -5.55
N ASN A 254 4.59 -24.04 -6.75
CA ASN A 254 5.49 -24.90 -7.54
C ASN A 254 6.37 -24.11 -8.53
N ASP A 255 6.15 -22.80 -8.67
CA ASP A 255 6.94 -21.99 -9.59
C ASP A 255 8.24 -21.58 -8.90
N ALA A 256 9.37 -22.03 -9.44
CA ALA A 256 10.69 -21.75 -8.88
C ALA A 256 11.30 -20.43 -9.41
N GLU A 257 10.76 -19.90 -10.51
CA GLU A 257 11.31 -18.75 -11.23
C GLU A 257 10.29 -17.63 -11.41
N PHE A 258 10.76 -16.38 -11.37
CA PHE A 258 9.98 -15.20 -11.73
C PHE A 258 10.70 -14.37 -12.78
N LEU A 259 9.91 -13.68 -13.60
CA LEU A 259 10.42 -12.80 -14.65
C LEU A 259 9.62 -11.51 -14.73
N PHE A 260 10.20 -10.41 -14.26
CA PHE A 260 9.69 -9.08 -14.58
C PHE A 260 10.26 -8.61 -15.90
N GLN A 261 9.46 -8.64 -16.97
CA GLN A 261 9.82 -8.03 -18.26
C GLN A 261 9.45 -6.55 -18.32
N ASP A 262 10.09 -5.83 -19.24
CA ASP A 262 9.79 -4.43 -19.57
C ASP A 262 9.83 -3.50 -18.36
N VAL A 263 10.82 -3.70 -17.49
CA VAL A 263 11.05 -2.85 -16.32
C VAL A 263 11.99 -1.73 -16.73
N ALA A 264 11.67 -0.49 -16.36
CA ALA A 264 12.59 0.62 -16.60
C ALA A 264 13.98 0.35 -15.98
N ILE A 265 15.05 0.81 -16.60
CA ILE A 265 16.37 0.74 -15.97
C ILE A 265 16.42 1.61 -14.72
N GLY A 266 17.08 1.13 -13.67
CA GLY A 266 17.15 1.83 -12.39
C GLY A 266 17.32 0.90 -11.20
N SER A 267 17.34 1.50 -10.01
CA SER A 267 17.38 0.78 -8.73
C SER A 267 15.96 0.62 -8.19
N TYR A 268 15.64 -0.55 -7.66
CA TYR A 268 14.35 -0.91 -7.11
C TYR A 268 14.51 -1.73 -5.83
N HIS A 269 13.44 -1.78 -5.03
CA HIS A 269 13.33 -2.76 -3.96
C HIS A 269 12.42 -3.90 -4.41
N LEU A 270 12.93 -5.12 -4.41
CA LEU A 270 12.14 -6.33 -4.61
C LEU A 270 11.64 -6.84 -3.26
N HIS A 271 10.33 -6.79 -3.11
CA HIS A 271 9.62 -7.13 -1.91
C HIS A 271 8.90 -8.45 -2.11
N VAL A 272 9.05 -9.41 -1.20
CA VAL A 272 8.51 -10.78 -1.37
C VAL A 272 7.70 -11.19 -0.16
N GLU A 273 6.41 -11.43 -0.39
CA GLU A 273 5.41 -11.85 0.61
C GLU A 273 4.89 -13.25 0.26
N SER A 274 4.60 -14.10 1.24
CA SER A 274 3.75 -15.28 1.03
C SER A 274 2.27 -14.89 0.98
N SER A 275 1.39 -15.83 0.58
CA SER A 275 -0.05 -15.57 0.47
C SER A 275 -0.74 -15.22 1.79
N ASP A 276 -0.14 -15.55 2.92
CA ASP A 276 -0.55 -15.13 4.26
C ASP A 276 0.02 -13.75 4.65
N GLY A 277 0.76 -13.10 3.76
CA GLY A 277 1.37 -11.79 3.93
C GLY A 277 2.73 -11.80 4.63
N ALA A 278 3.26 -12.95 5.05
CA ALA A 278 4.54 -13.00 5.75
C ALA A 278 5.70 -12.69 4.79
N PHE A 279 6.73 -12.02 5.28
CA PHE A 279 7.91 -11.75 4.48
C PHE A 279 8.75 -13.02 4.37
N VAL A 280 8.97 -13.48 3.13
CA VAL A 280 9.65 -14.74 2.85
C VAL A 280 11.01 -14.56 2.19
N ALA A 281 11.50 -13.33 2.01
CA ALA A 281 12.85 -13.05 1.50
C ALA A 281 13.64 -12.19 2.49
N SER A 282 14.97 -12.37 2.57
CA SER A 282 15.94 -11.58 3.38
C SER A 282 15.29 -10.60 4.36
N ALA A 283 14.84 -11.13 5.49
CA ALA A 283 14.07 -10.40 6.49
C ALA A 283 14.79 -9.11 6.95
N HIS A 284 16.12 -9.13 7.00
CA HIS A 284 16.94 -7.97 7.30
C HIS A 284 16.76 -6.85 6.26
N GLU A 285 16.95 -7.13 4.97
CA GLU A 285 16.81 -6.11 3.92
C GLU A 285 15.36 -5.62 3.81
N GLN A 286 14.38 -6.50 4.03
CA GLN A 286 12.97 -6.10 4.09
C GLN A 286 12.67 -5.19 5.28
N ALA A 287 13.21 -5.49 6.46
CA ALA A 287 13.05 -4.64 7.65
C ALA A 287 13.65 -3.24 7.44
N MET A 288 14.81 -3.19 6.80
CA MET A 288 15.69 -2.03 6.77
C MET A 288 15.43 -1.12 5.58
N TYR A 289 15.23 -1.72 4.42
CA TYR A 289 15.12 -1.02 3.15
C TYR A 289 13.73 -1.20 2.53
N GLY A 290 12.86 -2.06 3.10
CA GLY A 290 11.54 -2.35 2.54
C GLY A 290 11.57 -3.36 1.38
N GLY A 291 12.73 -3.96 1.09
CA GLY A 291 12.92 -5.00 0.08
C GLY A 291 14.41 -5.23 -0.25
N LEU A 292 14.67 -6.22 -1.11
CA LEU A 292 15.98 -6.51 -1.67
C LEU A 292 16.36 -5.43 -2.69
N ASN A 293 17.56 -4.88 -2.61
CA ASN A 293 18.04 -3.93 -3.61
C ASN A 293 18.32 -4.63 -4.95
N ILE A 294 17.57 -4.27 -5.99
CA ILE A 294 17.75 -4.80 -7.35
C ILE A 294 18.11 -3.66 -8.30
N GLN A 295 19.18 -3.87 -9.06
CA GLN A 295 19.56 -2.99 -10.16
C GLN A 295 19.09 -3.58 -11.50
N VAL A 296 18.25 -2.85 -12.21
CA VAL A 296 17.81 -3.17 -13.57
C VAL A 296 18.72 -2.46 -14.57
N ASN A 297 19.35 -3.24 -15.43
CA ASN A 297 20.23 -2.74 -16.49
C ASN A 297 19.63 -3.01 -17.88
N VAL A 298 20.21 -2.41 -18.92
CA VAL A 298 19.83 -2.70 -20.31
C VAL A 298 20.24 -4.13 -20.67
N GLY A 299 19.31 -4.93 -21.19
CA GLY A 299 19.54 -6.31 -21.61
C GLY A 299 19.11 -7.36 -20.56
N ASP A 300 19.60 -8.58 -20.72
CA ASP A 300 19.31 -9.68 -19.81
C ASP A 300 19.98 -9.45 -18.45
N SER A 301 19.19 -9.46 -17.38
CA SER A 301 19.73 -9.48 -16.02
C SER A 301 20.27 -10.86 -15.67
N PRO A 302 21.39 -10.95 -14.92
CA PRO A 302 21.85 -12.22 -14.39
C PRO A 302 20.77 -12.83 -13.50
N LEU A 303 20.71 -14.18 -13.47
CA LEU A 303 19.78 -14.91 -12.62
C LEU A 303 20.02 -14.53 -11.16
N PHE A 304 19.00 -13.96 -10.53
CA PHE A 304 19.03 -13.52 -9.14
C PHE A 304 18.38 -14.56 -8.23
N GLU A 305 19.09 -15.08 -7.24
CA GLU A 305 18.49 -15.97 -6.24
C GLU A 305 17.92 -15.17 -5.07
N VAL A 306 16.63 -15.37 -4.78
CA VAL A 306 15.95 -14.81 -3.61
C VAL A 306 16.12 -15.78 -2.44
N PRO A 307 16.92 -15.44 -1.40
CA PRO A 307 17.07 -16.29 -0.24
C PRO A 307 15.77 -16.29 0.57
N LEU A 308 15.23 -17.48 0.84
CA LEU A 308 14.00 -17.59 1.62
C LEU A 308 14.27 -17.52 3.12
N ALA A 309 13.50 -16.68 3.82
CA ALA A 309 13.58 -16.48 5.26
C ALA A 309 12.50 -17.29 6.00
N PRO A 310 12.72 -17.68 7.27
CA PRO A 310 11.63 -18.14 8.13
C PRO A 310 10.56 -17.06 8.30
N ALA A 311 9.32 -17.47 8.54
CA ALA A 311 8.20 -16.56 8.76
C ALA A 311 7.95 -16.37 10.26
N VAL A 312 7.62 -15.14 10.67
CA VAL A 312 7.01 -14.83 11.96
C VAL A 312 5.62 -14.26 11.70
N SER A 313 4.62 -14.74 12.41
CA SER A 313 3.24 -14.30 12.25
C SER A 313 2.80 -13.57 13.50
N LEU A 314 2.35 -12.33 13.36
CA LEU A 314 1.68 -11.59 14.41
C LEU A 314 0.21 -11.99 14.38
N THR A 315 -0.30 -12.57 15.46
CA THR A 315 -1.66 -13.12 15.54
C THR A 315 -2.63 -12.17 16.22
N GLU A 316 -2.13 -11.33 17.14
CA GLU A 316 -2.91 -10.29 17.80
C GLU A 316 -2.08 -8.99 17.93
N PRO A 317 -2.72 -7.81 17.84
CA PRO A 317 -4.13 -7.62 17.50
C PRO A 317 -4.42 -7.92 16.03
N VAL A 318 -5.58 -8.51 15.76
CA VAL A 318 -6.07 -8.69 14.38
C VAL A 318 -6.42 -7.34 13.73
N ASN A 319 -6.41 -7.31 12.39
CA ASN A 319 -6.84 -6.13 11.64
C ASN A 319 -8.29 -5.78 11.97
N GLY A 320 -8.56 -4.53 12.35
CA GLY A 320 -9.93 -4.06 12.59
C GLY A 320 -10.06 -3.03 13.69
N VAL A 321 -11.26 -2.97 14.26
CA VAL A 321 -11.57 -2.08 15.38
C VAL A 321 -11.13 -2.72 16.69
N LEU A 322 -10.29 -2.03 17.45
CA LEU A 322 -9.85 -2.44 18.77
C LEU A 322 -10.55 -1.62 19.86
N THR A 323 -10.89 -2.29 20.96
CA THR A 323 -11.53 -1.68 22.14
C THR A 323 -10.57 -1.51 23.31
N ASN A 324 -9.48 -2.28 23.35
CA ASN A 324 -8.48 -2.21 24.40
C ASN A 324 -7.32 -1.28 24.00
N LEU A 325 -7.22 -0.11 24.61
CA LEU A 325 -6.16 0.88 24.35
C LEU A 325 -4.75 0.42 24.80
N GLN A 326 -4.65 -0.72 25.47
CA GLN A 326 -3.41 -1.39 25.81
C GLN A 326 -3.45 -2.84 25.28
N PRO A 327 -3.46 -3.02 23.95
CA PRO A 327 -3.60 -4.36 23.39
C PRO A 327 -2.40 -5.25 23.74
N GLU A 328 -2.64 -6.55 23.84
CA GLU A 328 -1.59 -7.54 23.88
C GLU A 328 -1.18 -7.89 22.45
N LEU A 329 0.13 -7.79 22.17
CA LEU A 329 0.74 -8.15 20.91
C LEU A 329 1.22 -9.60 21.04
N ILE A 330 0.78 -10.50 20.15
CA ILE A 330 1.07 -11.95 20.24
C ILE A 330 1.59 -12.46 18.90
N TRP A 331 2.68 -13.23 18.90
CA TRP A 331 3.29 -13.76 17.67
C TRP A 331 3.71 -15.23 17.76
N SER A 332 4.01 -15.83 16.60
CA SER A 332 4.57 -17.18 16.50
C SER A 332 6.06 -17.24 16.84
N THR A 333 6.53 -18.38 17.35
CA THR A 333 7.97 -18.59 17.62
C THR A 333 8.77 -18.75 16.33
N VAL A 334 10.01 -18.25 16.35
CA VAL A 334 11.04 -18.52 15.33
C VAL A 334 12.23 -19.19 16.02
N SER A 335 12.54 -20.42 15.61
CA SER A 335 13.55 -21.25 16.29
C SER A 335 14.96 -20.65 16.25
N GLU A 336 15.27 -19.93 15.19
CA GLU A 336 16.58 -19.33 14.96
C GLU A 336 16.77 -17.98 15.67
N ALA A 337 15.70 -17.35 16.17
CA ALA A 337 15.77 -16.01 16.76
C ALA A 337 16.40 -16.01 18.16
N ASP A 338 17.30 -15.08 18.45
CA ASP A 338 17.81 -14.83 19.81
C ASP A 338 16.87 -13.93 20.62
N PHE A 339 16.18 -13.01 19.94
CA PHE A 339 15.22 -12.08 20.52
C PHE A 339 14.21 -11.60 19.47
N TYR A 340 13.18 -10.91 19.94
CA TYR A 340 12.18 -10.23 19.12
C TYR A 340 12.20 -8.73 19.37
N VAL A 341 11.84 -7.99 18.32
CA VAL A 341 11.54 -6.56 18.41
C VAL A 341 10.11 -6.37 17.98
N VAL A 342 9.35 -5.59 18.75
CA VAL A 342 7.97 -5.22 18.41
C VAL A 342 7.98 -3.75 18.05
N GLU A 343 7.34 -3.37 16.95
CA GLU A 343 7.21 -1.98 16.54
C GLU A 343 5.74 -1.63 16.38
N VAL A 344 5.33 -0.50 16.96
CA VAL A 344 4.02 0.09 16.75
C VAL A 344 4.18 1.48 16.15
N LYS A 345 3.46 1.75 15.07
CA LYS A 345 3.45 3.02 14.35
C LYS A 345 2.10 3.71 14.42
N SER A 346 2.11 5.04 14.47
CA SER A 346 0.90 5.87 14.33
C SER A 346 0.45 5.97 12.87
N ALA A 347 -0.76 6.52 12.66
CA ALA A 347 -1.27 6.91 11.34
C ALA A 347 -0.32 7.81 10.53
N ALA A 348 0.56 8.56 11.21
CA ALA A 348 1.57 9.42 10.61
C ALA A 348 2.89 8.68 10.30
N ASN A 349 2.91 7.35 10.40
CA ASN A 349 4.10 6.49 10.21
C ASN A 349 5.21 6.70 11.26
N GLU A 350 4.90 7.39 12.36
CA GLU A 350 5.85 7.60 13.47
C GLU A 350 5.87 6.37 14.38
N VAL A 351 7.06 5.90 14.76
CA VAL A 351 7.20 4.81 15.74
C VAL A 351 6.83 5.34 17.14
N VAL A 352 5.78 4.78 17.72
CA VAL A 352 5.24 5.19 19.04
C VAL A 352 5.55 4.17 20.15
N TYR A 353 5.98 2.96 19.81
CA TYR A 353 6.41 1.94 20.77
C TYR A 353 7.39 0.95 20.13
N GLY A 354 8.41 0.58 20.90
CA GLY A 354 9.46 -0.37 20.50
C GLY A 354 10.17 0.03 19.21
N GLY A 355 10.40 -0.92 18.31
CA GLY A 355 11.08 -0.73 17.05
C GLY A 355 12.58 -0.47 17.20
N PHE A 356 13.14 0.19 16.18
CA PHE A 356 14.57 0.50 16.10
C PHE A 356 14.81 2.00 16.29
N ALA A 357 15.95 2.36 16.89
CA ALA A 357 16.45 3.73 16.87
C ALA A 357 17.06 4.09 15.51
N ASP A 358 17.41 5.36 15.30
CA ASP A 358 17.92 5.87 14.02
C ASP A 358 19.30 5.26 13.66
N ASP A 359 20.11 4.97 14.68
CA ASP A 359 21.36 4.21 14.54
C ASP A 359 21.12 2.72 14.28
N GLY A 360 19.86 2.29 14.40
CA GLY A 360 19.43 0.93 14.21
C GLY A 360 19.51 0.04 15.42
N THR A 361 19.76 0.55 16.60
CA THR A 361 19.71 -0.26 17.83
C THR A 361 18.26 -0.64 18.15
N ALA A 362 18.03 -1.85 18.68
CA ALA A 362 16.71 -2.25 19.12
C ALA A 362 16.33 -1.46 20.38
N ARG A 363 15.15 -0.84 20.38
CA ARG A 363 14.66 -0.10 21.57
C ARG A 363 14.13 -1.04 22.65
N LEU A 364 13.61 -2.18 22.23
CA LEU A 364 13.01 -3.22 23.07
C LEU A 364 13.47 -4.58 22.56
N GLU A 365 14.21 -5.33 23.38
CA GLU A 365 14.69 -6.67 23.04
C GLU A 365 13.94 -7.69 23.88
N ILE A 366 12.95 -8.32 23.26
CA ILE A 366 12.09 -9.30 23.93
C ILE A 366 12.75 -10.68 23.78
N PRO A 367 13.08 -11.39 24.87
CA PRO A 367 13.79 -12.68 24.77
C PRO A 367 13.04 -13.71 23.93
N GLN A 368 13.76 -14.62 23.25
CA GLN A 368 13.17 -15.68 22.41
C GLN A 368 12.04 -16.49 23.09
N GLY A 369 12.10 -16.65 24.41
CA GLY A 369 11.10 -17.39 25.19
C GLY A 369 9.77 -16.64 25.43
N VAL A 370 9.67 -15.39 25.00
CA VAL A 370 8.49 -14.53 25.17
C VAL A 370 7.88 -14.26 23.80
N THR A 371 6.61 -14.64 23.66
CA THR A 371 5.84 -14.51 22.40
C THR A 371 4.61 -13.61 22.53
N SER A 372 4.51 -12.90 23.66
CA SER A 372 3.53 -11.85 23.82
C SER A 372 4.07 -10.69 24.65
N ILE A 373 3.55 -9.49 24.40
CA ILE A 373 3.82 -8.31 25.21
C ILE A 373 2.62 -7.38 25.22
N ALA A 374 2.27 -6.83 26.38
CA ALA A 374 1.29 -5.76 26.44
C ALA A 374 1.89 -4.47 25.88
N TYR A 375 1.13 -3.73 25.08
CA TYR A 375 1.54 -2.40 24.65
C TYR A 375 1.93 -1.53 25.87
N GLY A 376 3.02 -0.78 25.73
CA GLY A 376 3.54 0.07 26.80
C GLY A 376 4.26 -0.69 27.93
N ASP A 377 4.39 -2.02 27.85
CA ASP A 377 5.29 -2.76 28.74
C ASP A 377 6.76 -2.49 28.33
N LEU A 378 7.57 -2.09 29.31
CA LEU A 378 8.99 -1.76 29.17
C LEU A 378 9.88 -2.72 29.96
N SER A 379 9.32 -3.84 30.46
CA SER A 379 10.05 -4.87 31.21
C SER A 379 11.27 -5.43 30.48
N HIS A 380 11.29 -5.33 29.15
CA HIS A 380 12.35 -5.80 28.26
C HIS A 380 13.10 -4.67 27.53
N ALA A 381 13.05 -3.43 28.05
CA ALA A 381 13.76 -2.30 27.44
C ALA A 381 15.27 -2.51 27.54
N ALA A 382 15.94 -2.66 26.40
CA ALA A 382 17.39 -2.84 26.32
C ALA A 382 18.16 -1.52 26.54
N VAL A 383 17.53 -0.40 26.22
CA VAL A 383 18.06 0.95 26.42
C VAL A 383 17.05 1.76 27.21
N ALA A 384 17.51 2.51 28.22
CA ALA A 384 16.72 3.56 28.85
C ALA A 384 16.56 4.73 27.87
N THR A 385 15.86 4.51 26.75
CA THR A 385 15.59 5.58 25.79
C THR A 385 14.57 6.54 26.37
N GLU A 386 14.81 7.83 26.11
CA GLU A 386 14.01 9.02 26.44
C GLU A 386 12.54 8.95 25.97
N TYR A 387 12.20 7.92 25.19
CA TYR A 387 10.86 7.64 24.69
C TYR A 387 10.11 6.71 25.65
N ILE A 388 9.50 7.30 26.68
CA ILE A 388 8.49 6.57 27.46
C ILE A 388 7.19 6.64 26.63
N PRO A 389 6.77 5.53 25.99
CA PRO A 389 5.53 5.50 25.24
C PRO A 389 4.38 5.93 26.16
N ALA A 390 3.37 6.60 25.61
CA ALA A 390 2.12 6.78 26.33
C ALA A 390 1.60 5.41 26.76
N LYS A 391 1.18 5.27 28.02
CA LYS A 391 0.71 4.00 28.58
C LYS A 391 -0.48 3.40 27.81
N TYR A 392 -1.25 4.25 27.12
CA TYR A 392 -2.41 3.89 26.33
C TYR A 392 -2.29 4.48 24.93
N LEU A 393 -2.76 3.73 23.94
CA LEU A 393 -3.01 4.23 22.60
C LEU A 393 -4.20 5.20 22.63
N ALA A 394 -4.24 6.14 21.69
CA ALA A 394 -5.28 7.15 21.65
C ALA A 394 -6.54 6.62 20.94
N GLU A 395 -7.69 6.90 21.54
CA GLU A 395 -9.00 6.68 20.93
C GLU A 395 -9.16 7.42 19.61
N GLY A 396 -9.87 6.80 18.66
CA GLY A 396 -10.12 7.35 17.33
C GLY A 396 -8.90 7.37 16.41
N GLN A 397 -7.73 6.92 16.88
CA GLN A 397 -6.52 6.85 16.09
C GLN A 397 -6.31 5.47 15.49
N ARG A 398 -5.56 5.46 14.38
CA ARG A 398 -5.13 4.24 13.71
C ARG A 398 -3.67 3.98 14.05
N TYR A 399 -3.38 2.72 14.35
CA TYR A 399 -2.03 2.25 14.59
C TYR A 399 -1.75 1.01 13.77
N GLY A 400 -0.47 0.78 13.56
CA GLY A 400 0.04 -0.38 12.88
C GLY A 400 1.10 -1.06 13.71
N TRP A 401 1.24 -2.37 13.56
CA TRP A 401 2.16 -3.16 14.35
C TRP A 401 2.82 -4.27 13.52
N ARG A 402 4.08 -4.53 13.86
CA ARG A 402 4.88 -5.61 13.29
C ARG A 402 5.85 -6.17 14.32
N VAL A 403 6.25 -7.42 14.10
CA VAL A 403 7.26 -8.11 14.91
C VAL A 403 8.42 -8.52 14.02
N TYR A 404 9.63 -8.39 14.56
CA TYR A 404 10.86 -8.86 13.97
C TYR A 404 11.43 -9.96 14.85
N ALA A 405 11.87 -11.04 14.24
CA ALA A 405 12.68 -12.05 14.88
C ALA A 405 14.15 -11.77 14.51
N CYS A 406 15.02 -11.62 15.50
CA CYS A 406 16.39 -11.16 15.31
C CYS A 406 17.40 -12.17 15.84
N VAL A 407 18.59 -12.20 15.25
CA VAL A 407 19.76 -12.96 15.72
C VAL A 407 20.94 -12.04 15.91
N TYR A 408 21.74 -12.29 16.93
CA TYR A 408 23.01 -11.59 17.10
C TYR A 408 23.94 -11.94 15.95
N ASP A 409 24.56 -10.91 15.37
CA ASP A 409 25.44 -11.02 14.23
C ASP A 409 26.56 -9.98 14.36
N THR A 410 27.76 -10.45 14.65
CA THR A 410 28.95 -9.59 14.78
C THR A 410 29.45 -9.05 13.45
N ALA A 411 29.00 -9.59 12.32
CA ALA A 411 29.31 -9.05 11.00
C ALA A 411 28.51 -7.79 10.69
N GLU A 412 27.34 -7.63 11.33
CA GLU A 412 26.52 -6.44 11.22
C GLU A 412 27.04 -5.34 12.14
N SER A 413 27.06 -4.10 11.64
CA SER A 413 27.54 -2.94 12.43
C SER A 413 26.71 -2.68 13.69
N ARG A 414 25.48 -3.22 13.74
CA ARG A 414 24.52 -3.09 14.85
C ARG A 414 24.60 -4.25 15.84
N GLY A 415 25.37 -5.29 15.53
CA GLY A 415 25.51 -6.49 16.36
C GLY A 415 24.38 -7.52 16.21
N TYR A 416 23.41 -7.31 15.31
CA TYR A 416 22.32 -8.25 15.03
C TYR A 416 21.73 -8.03 13.63
N ARG A 417 20.97 -9.03 13.14
CA ARG A 417 20.13 -8.95 11.93
C ARG A 417 18.75 -9.54 12.15
N ALA A 418 17.74 -9.02 11.45
CA ALA A 418 16.41 -9.64 11.42
C ALA A 418 16.44 -10.88 10.51
N VAL A 419 15.93 -12.00 11.00
CA VAL A 419 15.81 -13.27 10.29
C VAL A 419 14.38 -13.59 9.87
N ALA A 420 13.39 -12.98 10.52
CA ALA A 420 11.99 -12.99 10.08
C ALA A 420 11.31 -11.65 10.39
N VAL A 421 10.33 -11.26 9.58
CA VAL A 421 9.48 -10.09 9.84
C VAL A 421 8.03 -10.46 9.58
N SER A 422 7.13 -10.04 10.47
CA SER A 422 5.70 -10.28 10.31
C SER A 422 5.10 -9.38 9.25
N PRO A 423 3.97 -9.76 8.63
CA PRO A 423 3.16 -8.80 7.91
C PRO A 423 2.87 -7.60 8.81
N PHE A 424 2.73 -6.45 8.19
CA PHE A 424 2.30 -5.26 8.89
C PHE A 424 0.78 -5.33 9.10
N LEU A 425 0.34 -5.43 10.34
CA LEU A 425 -1.07 -5.41 10.71
C LEU A 425 -1.46 -4.01 11.19
N ALA A 426 -2.71 -3.63 11.00
CA ALA A 426 -3.20 -2.32 11.40
C ALA A 426 -4.63 -2.39 11.95
N GLY A 427 -4.88 -1.62 13.00
CA GLY A 427 -6.21 -1.46 13.55
C GLY A 427 -6.48 -0.03 14.00
N SER A 428 -7.76 0.26 14.18
CA SER A 428 -8.27 1.56 14.63
C SER A 428 -8.91 1.40 15.99
N PHE A 429 -8.61 2.28 16.93
CA PHE A 429 -9.29 2.28 18.22
C PHE A 429 -10.57 3.09 18.10
N GLN A 430 -11.72 2.48 18.43
CA GLN A 430 -12.96 3.25 18.48
C GLN A 430 -12.89 4.24 19.64
N ALA A 431 -13.22 5.51 19.37
CA ALA A 431 -13.51 6.45 20.44
C ALA A 431 -14.79 6.02 21.15
N GLY A 432 -14.77 5.96 22.47
CA GLY A 432 -15.75 5.27 23.28
C GLY A 432 -17.20 5.58 22.89
N GLY A 433 -17.86 4.60 22.29
CA GLY A 433 -19.15 4.18 22.83
C GLY A 433 -18.83 3.29 24.02
N LEU A 434 -18.76 3.85 25.23
CA LEU A 434 -18.95 3.01 26.41
C LEU A 434 -20.27 2.24 26.21
N PRO A 435 -20.35 0.95 26.56
CA PRO A 435 -21.64 0.27 26.63
C PRO A 435 -22.62 0.98 27.58
#